data_AF-A0A556QNV1-F1
#
_entry.id   AF-A0A556QNV1-F1
#
_cell.length_a   1.000
_cell.length_b   1.000
_cell.length_c   1.000
_cell.angle_alpha   90.00
_cell.angle_beta   90.00
_cell.angle_gamma   90.00
#
_symmetry.space_group_name_H-M   'P 1'
#
loop_
_entity.id
_entity.type
_entity.pdbx_description
1 polymer ?
#
loop_
_entity_poly.entity_id
_entity_poly.type
_entity_poly.pdbx_seq_one_letter_code
_entity_poly.pdbx_strand_id
1 'polypeptide(L)'
;MTRMVGGLVARSVMGTSGSGLGSPDKHAGESRERVFTTYPMLRWSMNLFRIRGIQLSVHASFFLLLAYVAWQGWTAAAWQGAAWLTLGTVVMFVCVTLHELGHAAAARYFGIRVPRILLLPIGGMAEMESIPRRPREEIIIALAGPAVNYLIIGVLLIFVRFPEGWNWAYFELSLPGLGRYLVLVNLILGVFNLLPAFPMDGGRVLRALLAMRFPYLRATQIAAHAGKVVALAGAAYLVFYWKNYPACVLFGFIIFAGHRELQAVARKEKEAAHWRMIEARFNQPTVVTVTPIDEVPPRAI
;
A
#
# COMPACT_ATOMS: atom_id res chain seq x y z
N MET A 1 -39.68 45.49 -11.14
CA MET A 1 -39.19 45.88 -12.49
C MET A 1 -38.06 44.92 -12.86
N THR A 2 -38.35 43.71 -13.37
CA THR A 2 -38.48 43.37 -14.82
C THR A 2 -37.12 43.50 -15.51
N ARG A 3 -36.34 42.47 -15.86
CA ARG A 3 -36.45 41.35 -16.84
C ARG A 3 -35.20 40.45 -16.62
N MET A 4 -35.16 39.11 -16.64
CA MET A 4 -35.58 38.06 -17.58
C MET A 4 -34.77 37.95 -18.89
N VAL A 5 -34.25 36.72 -19.15
CA VAL A 5 -33.85 36.08 -20.44
C VAL A 5 -32.48 36.50 -21.00
N GLY A 6 -31.55 35.65 -21.45
CA GLY A 6 -31.55 34.27 -21.98
C GLY A 6 -30.79 34.28 -23.31
N GLY A 7 -30.03 33.24 -23.67
CA GLY A 7 -29.36 33.21 -24.99
C GLY A 7 -28.32 32.12 -25.21
N LEU A 8 -28.80 30.94 -25.59
CA LEU A 8 -28.09 29.84 -26.24
C LEU A 8 -27.64 30.27 -27.65
N VAL A 9 -26.41 29.95 -28.09
CA VAL A 9 -26.10 29.82 -29.54
C VAL A 9 -25.16 28.64 -29.76
N ALA A 10 -25.71 27.56 -30.31
CA ALA A 10 -24.98 26.54 -31.03
C ALA A 10 -24.68 27.05 -32.45
N ARG A 11 -23.50 26.74 -32.99
CA ARG A 11 -23.22 26.84 -34.43
C ARG A 11 -22.73 25.51 -34.98
N SER A 12 -23.54 24.97 -35.86
CA SER A 12 -23.24 23.95 -36.87
C SER A 12 -22.80 24.66 -38.15
N VAL A 13 -21.71 24.21 -38.78
CA VAL A 13 -21.40 24.37 -40.22
C VAL A 13 -20.58 23.13 -40.61
N MET A 14 -21.18 22.12 -41.26
CA MET A 14 -21.37 21.93 -42.71
C MET A 14 -20.06 21.65 -43.45
N GLY A 15 -19.94 20.43 -43.98
CA GLY A 15 -18.79 19.94 -44.73
C GLY A 15 -18.67 20.53 -46.14
N THR A 16 -17.45 20.50 -46.67
CA THR A 16 -17.16 20.55 -48.10
C THR A 16 -16.08 19.53 -48.42
N SER A 17 -16.31 18.78 -49.50
CA SER A 17 -15.42 17.79 -50.10
C SER A 17 -14.27 18.44 -50.85
N GLY A 18 -13.05 17.94 -50.67
CA GLY A 18 -11.88 18.29 -51.46
C GLY A 18 -10.87 17.14 -51.48
N SER A 19 -10.74 16.50 -52.62
CA SER A 19 -9.79 15.42 -52.93
C SER A 19 -8.36 15.94 -53.04
N GLY A 20 -7.41 15.29 -52.36
CA GLY A 20 -5.98 15.53 -52.53
C GLY A 20 -5.16 14.47 -51.78
N LEU A 21 -4.53 13.55 -52.52
CA LEU A 21 -3.56 12.58 -52.01
C LEU A 21 -2.31 13.29 -51.47
N GLY A 22 -1.96 13.01 -50.21
CA GLY A 22 -0.70 13.42 -49.59
C GLY A 22 -0.37 12.50 -48.40
N SER A 23 0.83 11.92 -48.43
CA SER A 23 1.43 10.94 -47.50
C SER A 23 1.44 11.39 -46.01
N PRO A 24 1.55 10.47 -45.01
CA PRO A 24 1.16 10.73 -43.63
C PRO A 24 2.27 11.39 -42.81
N ASP A 25 1.98 12.58 -42.28
CA ASP A 25 2.82 13.21 -41.27
C ASP A 25 2.65 12.53 -39.91
N LYS A 26 3.76 11.95 -39.48
CA LYS A 26 3.97 11.16 -38.28
C LYS A 26 4.04 12.02 -37.02
N HIS A 27 2.98 12.73 -36.61
CA HIS A 27 2.95 13.36 -35.27
C HIS A 27 1.54 13.45 -34.68
N ALA A 28 0.84 12.31 -34.59
CA ALA A 28 -0.28 12.18 -33.66
C ALA A 28 0.25 11.67 -32.31
N GLY A 29 0.72 12.61 -31.49
CA GLY A 29 0.96 12.34 -30.08
C GLY A 29 -0.37 11.98 -29.42
N GLU A 30 -0.57 10.69 -29.13
CA GLU A 30 -1.65 10.21 -28.26
C GLU A 30 -1.56 10.95 -26.93
N SER A 31 -2.37 11.99 -26.77
CA SER A 31 -2.70 12.56 -25.48
C SER A 31 -3.56 11.55 -24.74
N ARG A 32 -2.92 10.53 -24.17
CA ARG A 32 -3.55 9.66 -23.17
C ARG A 32 -3.99 10.57 -22.02
N GLU A 33 -5.29 10.83 -21.94
CA GLU A 33 -5.94 11.36 -20.76
C GLU A 33 -5.48 10.52 -19.57
N ARG A 34 -4.56 11.09 -18.78
CA ARG A 34 -4.12 10.47 -17.54
C ARG A 34 -5.25 10.63 -16.55
N VAL A 35 -6.11 9.63 -16.49
CA VAL A 35 -7.11 9.47 -15.43
C VAL A 35 -6.34 9.37 -14.11
N PHE A 36 -6.18 10.51 -13.43
CA PHE A 36 -5.73 10.55 -12.05
C PHE A 36 -6.89 10.07 -11.19
N THR A 37 -6.83 8.80 -10.80
CA THR A 37 -7.74 8.27 -9.77
C THR A 37 -7.42 9.03 -8.49
N THR A 38 -8.20 10.08 -8.22
CA THR A 38 -8.12 10.81 -6.95
C THR A 38 -8.74 9.89 -5.91
N TYR A 39 -7.90 9.19 -5.14
CA TYR A 39 -8.37 8.33 -4.07
C TYR A 39 -9.26 9.16 -3.13
N PRO A 40 -10.44 8.64 -2.73
CA PRO A 40 -11.31 9.35 -1.81
C PRO A 40 -10.49 9.65 -0.55
N MET A 41 -10.32 10.94 -0.26
CA MET A 41 -9.57 11.36 0.91
C MET A 41 -10.21 10.68 2.13
N LEU A 42 -9.42 9.91 2.89
CA LEU A 42 -9.75 9.70 4.29
C LEU A 42 -9.97 11.10 4.85
N ARG A 43 -11.24 11.43 5.19
CA ARG A 43 -11.75 12.80 5.36
C ARG A 43 -11.03 13.60 6.44
N TRP A 44 -10.11 12.96 7.17
CA TRP A 44 -9.36 13.44 8.31
C TRP A 44 -7.85 13.29 8.12
N SER A 45 -7.34 13.54 6.92
CA SER A 45 -5.90 13.50 6.65
C SER A 45 -5.38 14.86 6.18
N MET A 46 -4.20 15.23 6.69
CA MET A 46 -3.53 16.48 6.39
C MET A 46 -2.26 16.20 5.59
N ASN A 47 -2.01 17.01 4.57
CA ASN A 47 -0.80 16.94 3.76
C ASN A 47 0.33 17.66 4.47
N LEU A 48 1.46 16.97 4.66
CA LEU A 48 2.66 17.55 5.27
C LEU A 48 3.52 18.22 4.19
N PHE A 49 4.19 17.41 3.38
CA PHE A 49 5.06 17.88 2.29
C PHE A 49 5.23 16.77 1.25
N ARG A 50 5.88 17.10 0.13
CA ARG A 50 6.07 16.20 -1.01
C ARG A 50 7.55 15.86 -1.18
N ILE A 51 7.89 14.57 -1.15
CA ILE A 51 9.26 14.07 -1.33
C ILE A 51 9.34 13.37 -2.68
N ARG A 52 10.12 13.91 -3.64
CA ARG A 52 10.28 13.33 -5.00
C ARG A 52 8.94 13.00 -5.68
N GLY A 53 7.87 13.76 -5.44
CA GLY A 53 6.54 13.48 -6.00
C GLY A 53 5.68 12.48 -5.20
N ILE A 54 6.15 11.98 -4.06
CA ILE A 54 5.35 11.22 -3.08
C ILE A 54 4.77 12.22 -2.07
N GLN A 55 3.45 12.27 -1.93
CA GLN A 55 2.81 13.10 -0.92
C GLN A 55 2.92 12.41 0.45
N LEU A 56 3.57 13.05 1.42
CA LEU A 56 3.49 12.61 2.82
C LEU A 56 2.26 13.26 3.45
N SER A 57 1.43 12.44 4.09
CA SER A 57 0.24 12.89 4.81
C SER A 57 0.18 12.23 6.19
N VAL A 58 -0.47 12.89 7.13
CA VAL A 58 -0.75 12.35 8.46
C VAL A 58 -2.25 12.32 8.70
N HIS A 59 -2.75 11.26 9.32
CA HIS A 59 -4.14 11.20 9.76
C HIS A 59 -4.31 11.97 11.08
N ALA A 60 -5.48 12.59 11.30
CA ALA A 60 -5.76 13.37 12.52
C ALA A 60 -5.61 12.56 13.81
N SER A 61 -5.85 11.24 13.75
CA SER A 61 -5.64 10.33 14.89
C SER A 61 -4.19 10.26 15.36
N PHE A 62 -3.22 10.67 14.54
CA PHE A 62 -1.82 10.79 14.93
C PHE A 62 -1.59 11.80 16.04
N PHE A 63 -2.34 12.91 16.05
CA PHE A 63 -2.21 13.92 17.10
C PHE A 63 -2.77 13.43 18.43
N LEU A 64 -3.77 12.53 18.41
CA LEU A 64 -4.24 11.86 19.62
C LEU A 64 -3.15 10.95 20.21
N LEU A 65 -2.42 10.23 19.36
CA LEU A 65 -1.25 9.45 19.81
C LEU A 65 -0.18 10.35 20.43
N LEU A 66 0.18 11.46 19.77
CA LEU A 66 1.15 12.41 20.31
C LEU A 66 0.71 13.01 21.65
N ALA A 67 -0.57 13.40 21.78
CA ALA A 67 -1.12 13.92 23.02
C ALA A 67 -1.10 12.87 24.14
N TYR A 68 -1.46 11.62 23.82
CA TYR A 68 -1.41 10.51 24.78
C TYR A 68 0.03 10.22 25.26
N VAL A 69 1.00 10.20 24.35
CA VAL A 69 2.41 10.01 24.71
C VAL A 69 2.96 11.19 25.51
N ALA A 70 2.62 12.42 25.11
CA ALA A 70 3.00 13.62 25.85
C ALA A 70 2.44 13.59 27.28
N TRP A 71 1.19 13.15 27.45
CA TRP A 71 0.57 12.94 28.76
C TRP A 71 1.31 11.87 29.58
N GLN A 72 1.67 10.73 28.98
CA GLN A 72 2.46 9.71 29.67
C GLN A 72 3.83 10.24 30.11
N GLY A 73 4.53 10.95 29.24
CA GLY A 73 5.80 11.60 29.57
C GLY A 73 5.65 12.65 30.68
N TRP A 74 4.57 13.43 30.64
CA TRP A 74 4.23 14.39 31.69
C TRP A 74 4.04 13.70 33.04
N THR A 75 3.30 12.59 33.09
CA THR A 75 3.09 11.85 34.34
C THR A 75 4.36 11.20 34.87
N ALA A 76 5.33 10.87 34.01
CA ALA A 76 6.58 10.24 34.41
C ALA A 76 7.67 11.23 34.85
N ALA A 77 7.82 12.36 34.15
CA ALA A 77 8.90 13.32 34.41
C ALA A 77 8.54 14.77 33.99
N ALA A 78 7.27 15.17 34.18
CA ALA A 78 6.76 16.51 33.87
C ALA A 78 7.13 16.98 32.44
N TRP A 79 7.48 18.25 32.26
CA TRP A 79 7.75 18.82 30.94
C TRP A 79 8.90 18.12 30.22
N GLN A 80 9.92 17.64 30.96
CA GLN A 80 11.05 16.93 30.38
C GLN A 80 10.61 15.59 29.82
N GLY A 81 9.86 14.80 30.60
CA GLY A 81 9.32 13.53 30.13
C GLY A 81 8.39 13.70 28.93
N ALA A 82 7.50 14.68 28.98
CA ALA A 82 6.61 15.01 27.86
C ALA A 82 7.42 15.34 26.59
N ALA A 83 8.40 16.23 26.68
CA ALA A 83 9.23 16.64 25.55
C ALA A 83 10.00 15.46 24.94
N TRP A 84 10.68 14.66 25.76
CA TRP A 84 11.53 13.57 25.28
C TRP A 84 10.73 12.39 24.72
N LEU A 85 9.61 12.00 25.33
CA LEU A 85 8.78 10.91 24.81
C LEU A 85 8.06 11.32 23.51
N THR A 86 7.57 12.56 23.43
CA THR A 86 7.00 13.10 22.18
C THR A 86 8.06 13.19 21.10
N LEU A 87 9.27 13.70 21.40
CA LEU A 87 10.38 13.73 20.46
C LEU A 87 10.75 12.33 19.98
N GLY A 88 10.90 11.37 20.91
CA GLY A 88 11.19 9.97 20.59
C GLY A 88 10.14 9.37 19.66
N THR A 89 8.86 9.66 19.91
CA THR A 89 7.75 9.20 19.06
C THR A 89 7.80 9.84 17.66
N VAL A 90 8.04 11.15 17.57
CA VAL A 90 8.17 11.83 16.28
C VAL A 90 9.31 11.24 15.47
N VAL A 91 10.49 11.05 16.08
CA VAL A 91 11.66 10.47 15.38
C VAL A 91 11.44 8.99 15.04
N MET A 92 10.73 8.23 15.89
CA MET A 92 10.30 6.86 15.56
C MET A 92 9.41 6.83 14.32
N PHE A 93 8.47 7.77 14.17
CA PHE A 93 7.67 7.89 12.95
C PHE A 93 8.46 8.40 11.73
N VAL A 94 9.54 9.14 11.93
CA VAL A 94 10.51 9.40 10.86
C VAL A 94 11.15 8.09 10.39
N CYS A 95 11.53 7.19 11.29
CA CYS A 95 12.04 5.86 10.91
C CYS A 95 10.98 5.03 10.15
N VAL A 96 9.72 5.04 10.61
CA VAL A 96 8.60 4.40 9.87
C VAL A 96 8.44 5.02 8.47
N THR A 97 8.55 6.34 8.36
CA THR A 97 8.47 7.03 7.06
C THR A 97 9.63 6.63 6.15
N LEU A 98 10.85 6.53 6.68
CA LEU A 98 12.03 6.09 5.93
C LEU A 98 11.90 4.64 5.45
N HIS A 99 11.34 3.77 6.28
CA HIS A 99 10.99 2.39 5.91
C HIS A 99 10.03 2.36 4.71
N GLU A 100 8.91 3.09 4.78
CA GLU A 100 7.96 3.20 3.68
C GLU A 100 8.58 3.83 2.42
N LEU A 101 9.47 4.80 2.58
CA LEU A 101 10.23 5.38 1.48
C LEU A 101 11.18 4.36 0.84
N GLY A 102 11.71 3.40 1.60
CA GLY A 102 12.47 2.26 1.07
C GLY A 102 11.64 1.44 0.09
N HIS A 103 10.43 1.04 0.50
CA HIS A 103 9.48 0.37 -0.39
C HIS A 103 9.15 1.22 -1.62
N ALA A 104 8.86 2.51 -1.42
CA ALA A 104 8.47 3.40 -2.50
C ALA A 104 9.60 3.63 -3.51
N ALA A 105 10.85 3.71 -3.04
CA ALA A 105 12.03 3.82 -3.90
C ALA A 105 12.21 2.56 -4.75
N ALA A 106 12.11 1.37 -4.15
CA ALA A 106 12.19 0.10 -4.88
C ALA A 106 11.03 -0.06 -5.87
N ALA A 107 9.80 0.30 -5.49
CA ALA A 107 8.63 0.23 -6.37
C ALA A 107 8.81 1.13 -7.61
N ARG A 108 9.33 2.35 -7.41
CA ARG A 108 9.60 3.29 -8.50
C ARG A 108 10.70 2.82 -9.45
N TYR A 109 11.71 2.11 -8.95
CA TYR A 109 12.71 1.48 -9.81
C TYR A 109 12.08 0.51 -10.82
N PHE A 110 11.01 -0.20 -10.41
CA PHE A 110 10.23 -1.07 -11.28
C PHE A 110 9.10 -0.35 -12.04
N GLY A 111 9.08 1.00 -12.05
CA GLY A 111 8.08 1.80 -12.77
C GLY A 111 6.71 1.88 -12.08
N ILE A 112 6.59 1.43 -10.83
CA ILE A 112 5.34 1.50 -10.07
C ILE A 112 5.25 2.87 -9.39
N ARG A 113 4.17 3.59 -9.67
CA ARG A 113 3.91 4.90 -9.06
C ARG A 113 3.38 4.75 -7.64
N VAL A 114 3.91 5.60 -6.77
CA VAL A 114 3.55 5.72 -5.35
C VAL A 114 3.13 7.17 -5.10
N PRO A 115 1.83 7.50 -5.24
CA PRO A 115 1.35 8.88 -5.09
C PRO A 115 1.48 9.41 -3.67
N ARG A 116 1.36 8.54 -2.64
CA ARG A 116 1.18 9.00 -1.27
C ARG A 116 1.68 7.99 -0.22
N ILE A 117 2.18 8.51 0.90
CA ILE A 117 2.44 7.77 2.15
C ILE A 117 1.59 8.42 3.23
N LEU A 118 0.70 7.65 3.86
CA LEU A 118 -0.15 8.10 4.97
C LEU A 118 0.36 7.53 6.29
N LEU A 119 0.62 8.41 7.25
CA LEU A 119 0.98 8.03 8.61
C LEU A 119 -0.27 7.93 9.50
N LEU A 120 -0.44 6.76 10.12
CA LEU A 120 -1.49 6.41 11.07
C LEU A 120 -0.85 6.10 12.43
N PRO A 121 -1.60 6.12 13.55
CA PRO A 121 -1.06 5.73 14.86
C PRO A 121 -0.48 4.31 14.90
N ILE A 122 -0.94 3.44 14.01
CA ILE A 122 -0.51 2.04 13.90
C ILE A 122 0.73 1.85 13.00
N GLY A 123 1.18 2.87 12.28
CA GLY A 123 2.29 2.78 11.33
C GLY A 123 2.11 3.64 10.07
N GLY A 124 2.96 3.40 9.07
CA GLY A 124 2.86 4.02 7.75
C GLY A 124 2.08 3.13 6.77
N MET A 125 1.43 3.75 5.79
CA MET A 125 0.82 3.05 4.66
C MET A 125 1.20 3.76 3.36
N ALA A 126 2.01 3.10 2.54
CA ALA A 126 2.29 3.54 1.17
C ALA A 126 1.14 3.15 0.23
N GLU A 127 0.51 4.15 -0.38
CA GLU A 127 -0.48 3.95 -1.44
C GLU A 127 0.27 3.66 -2.75
N MET A 128 0.17 2.43 -3.25
CA MET A 128 0.75 2.01 -4.53
C MET A 128 -0.35 1.88 -5.59
N GLU A 129 -0.09 2.35 -6.81
CA GLU A 129 -1.07 2.24 -7.91
C GLU A 129 -1.36 0.78 -8.29
N SER A 130 -0.37 -0.10 -8.18
CA SER A 130 -0.49 -1.50 -8.54
C SER A 130 0.40 -2.40 -7.70
N ILE A 131 -0.05 -3.64 -7.49
CA ILE A 131 0.77 -4.70 -6.87
C ILE A 131 1.69 -5.27 -7.96
N PRO A 132 2.99 -5.49 -7.70
CA PRO A 132 3.91 -6.09 -8.66
C PRO A 132 3.39 -7.47 -9.11
N ARG A 133 3.47 -7.77 -10.41
CA ARG A 133 3.01 -9.07 -10.94
C ARG A 133 4.11 -10.12 -10.94
N ARG A 134 5.38 -9.71 -10.94
CA ARG A 134 6.51 -10.65 -10.93
C ARG A 134 6.93 -10.92 -9.48
N PRO A 135 7.03 -12.19 -9.05
CA PRO A 135 7.47 -12.55 -7.71
C PRO A 135 8.79 -11.89 -7.27
N ARG A 136 9.77 -11.79 -8.18
CA ARG A 136 11.08 -11.19 -7.88
C ARG A 136 10.98 -9.70 -7.54
N GLU A 137 10.13 -8.96 -8.25
CA GLU A 137 9.90 -7.53 -8.00
C GLU A 137 9.25 -7.35 -6.62
N GLU A 138 8.26 -8.18 -6.30
CA GLU A 138 7.59 -8.15 -5.00
C GLU A 138 8.55 -8.44 -3.84
N ILE A 139 9.45 -9.42 -3.96
CA ILE A 139 10.46 -9.72 -2.95
C ILE A 139 11.39 -8.52 -2.72
N ILE A 140 11.92 -7.94 -3.80
CA ILE A 140 12.85 -6.80 -3.70
C ILE A 140 12.14 -5.61 -3.04
N ILE A 141 10.91 -5.30 -3.46
CA ILE A 141 10.13 -4.21 -2.87
C ILE A 141 9.86 -4.50 -1.39
N ALA A 142 9.42 -5.70 -1.02
CA ALA A 142 9.11 -6.06 0.36
C ALA A 142 10.36 -6.05 1.26
N LEU A 143 11.53 -6.40 0.75
CA LEU A 143 12.78 -6.34 1.53
C LEU A 143 13.37 -4.93 1.64
N ALA A 144 12.99 -4.01 0.75
CA ALA A 144 13.55 -2.65 0.72
C ALA A 144 13.25 -1.85 2.00
N GLY A 145 12.06 -1.98 2.58
CA GLY A 145 11.71 -1.34 3.85
C GLY A 145 12.57 -1.85 5.00
N PRO A 146 12.55 -3.15 5.34
CA PRO A 146 13.42 -3.72 6.38
C PRO A 146 14.91 -3.43 6.17
N ALA A 147 15.39 -3.41 4.92
CA ALA A 147 16.77 -3.04 4.61
C ALA A 147 17.11 -1.60 5.07
N VAL A 148 16.18 -0.65 4.94
CA VAL A 148 16.37 0.71 5.46
C VAL A 148 16.48 0.71 6.99
N ASN A 149 15.67 -0.10 7.70
CA ASN A 149 15.78 -0.21 9.15
C ASN A 149 17.16 -0.73 9.59
N TYR A 150 17.64 -1.81 8.96
CA TYR A 150 18.96 -2.36 9.28
C TYR A 150 20.09 -1.40 8.91
N LEU A 151 19.94 -0.62 7.83
CA LEU A 151 20.87 0.45 7.50
C LEU A 151 20.91 1.54 8.59
N ILE A 152 19.74 1.99 9.06
CA ILE A 152 19.64 2.97 10.16
C ILE A 152 20.32 2.42 11.42
N ILE A 153 20.08 1.15 11.78
CA ILE A 153 20.76 0.50 12.90
C ILE A 153 22.27 0.54 12.71
N GLY A 154 22.78 0.12 11.54
CA GLY A 154 24.21 0.10 11.24
C GLY A 154 24.86 1.47 11.40
N VAL A 155 24.20 2.53 10.93
CA VAL A 155 24.69 3.92 11.09
C VAL A 155 24.64 4.36 12.56
N LEU A 156 23.55 4.09 13.28
CA LEU A 156 23.42 4.47 14.69
C LEU A 156 24.46 3.79 15.58
N LEU A 157 24.79 2.53 15.32
CA LEU A 157 25.78 1.77 16.10
C LEU A 157 27.21 2.35 16.00
N ILE A 158 27.51 3.21 15.03
CA ILE A 158 28.79 3.93 14.95
C ILE A 158 28.89 4.96 16.09
N PHE A 159 27.77 5.59 16.45
CA PHE A 159 27.72 6.72 17.38
C PHE A 159 27.14 6.34 18.76
N VAL A 160 26.29 5.32 18.81
CA VAL A 160 25.57 4.90 20.02
C VAL A 160 26.35 3.81 20.74
N ARG A 161 26.67 4.05 22.02
CA ARG A 161 27.34 3.08 22.90
C ARG A 161 26.37 2.55 23.95
N PHE A 162 26.47 1.27 24.28
CA PHE A 162 25.65 0.63 25.30
C PHE A 162 26.45 0.51 26.61
N PRO A 163 25.94 1.05 27.72
CA PRO A 163 26.58 0.88 29.02
C PRO A 163 26.47 -0.57 29.50
N GLU A 164 27.36 -0.97 30.40
CA GLU A 164 27.25 -2.26 31.10
C GLU A 164 25.93 -2.31 31.87
N GLY A 165 25.23 -3.45 31.81
CA GLY A 165 23.91 -3.61 32.43
C GLY A 165 22.76 -2.90 31.71
N TRP A 166 22.93 -2.51 30.44
CA TRP A 166 21.88 -1.86 29.65
C TRP A 166 20.55 -2.62 29.69
N ASN A 167 19.48 -1.87 30.00
CA ASN A 167 18.12 -2.40 30.07
C ASN A 167 17.25 -1.77 28.96
N TRP A 168 16.81 -2.60 28.02
CA TRP A 168 15.94 -2.20 26.91
C TRP A 168 14.56 -1.69 27.33
N ALA A 169 14.13 -1.97 28.56
CA ALA A 169 12.85 -1.49 29.08
C ALA A 169 12.88 -0.03 29.54
N TYR A 170 14.07 0.56 29.70
CA TYR A 170 14.23 1.93 30.19
C TYR A 170 14.52 2.91 29.04
N PHE A 171 13.71 3.96 28.95
CA PHE A 171 13.95 5.08 28.04
C PHE A 171 14.69 6.20 28.80
N GLU A 172 15.97 6.36 28.50
CA GLU A 172 16.80 7.43 29.06
C GLU A 172 16.48 8.77 28.38
N LEU A 173 16.18 9.81 29.18
CA LEU A 173 15.79 11.16 28.73
C LEU A 173 17.02 11.99 28.27
N SER A 174 17.77 11.45 27.32
CA SER A 174 19.02 12.03 26.82
C SER A 174 19.20 11.75 25.32
N LEU A 175 20.12 12.45 24.66
CA LEU A 175 20.46 12.18 23.26
C LEU A 175 21.02 10.76 23.04
N PRO A 176 21.96 10.24 23.87
CA PRO A 176 22.37 8.84 23.79
C PRO A 176 21.21 7.87 24.02
N GLY A 177 20.31 8.17 24.96
CA GLY A 177 19.10 7.41 25.22
C GLY A 177 18.18 7.31 24.01
N LEU A 178 17.93 8.44 23.34
CA LEU A 178 17.18 8.51 22.10
C LEU A 178 17.84 7.65 21.01
N GLY A 179 19.17 7.71 20.86
CA GLY A 179 19.90 6.87 19.91
C GLY A 179 19.70 5.38 20.14
N ARG A 180 19.77 4.92 21.40
CA ARG A 180 19.53 3.50 21.77
C ARG A 180 18.08 3.09 21.53
N TYR A 181 17.14 3.97 21.86
CA TYR A 181 15.73 3.77 21.56
C TYR A 181 15.49 3.60 20.06
N LEU A 182 16.11 4.43 19.21
CA LEU A 182 15.98 4.31 17.76
C LEU A 182 16.60 3.01 17.22
N VAL A 183 17.70 2.53 17.79
CA VAL A 183 18.24 1.20 17.47
C VAL A 183 17.20 0.11 17.79
N LEU A 184 16.61 0.14 18.99
CA LEU A 184 15.59 -0.83 19.39
C LEU A 184 14.36 -0.77 18.48
N VAL A 185 13.84 0.43 18.23
CA VAL A 185 12.66 0.64 17.36
C VAL A 185 12.93 0.11 15.96
N ASN A 186 14.08 0.42 15.36
CA ASN A 186 14.38 -0.07 14.01
C ASN A 186 14.60 -1.58 14.00
N LEU A 187 15.17 -2.15 15.07
CA LEU A 187 15.33 -3.60 15.20
C LEU A 187 13.96 -4.29 15.30
N ILE A 188 13.07 -3.78 16.14
CA ILE A 188 11.69 -4.27 16.27
C ILE A 188 10.97 -4.15 14.93
N LEU A 189 10.95 -2.96 14.31
CA LEU A 189 10.31 -2.74 13.01
C LEU A 189 10.87 -3.67 11.93
N GLY A 190 12.20 -3.84 11.85
CA GLY A 190 12.84 -4.73 10.88
C GLY A 190 12.50 -6.20 11.11
N VAL A 191 12.63 -6.70 12.35
CA VAL A 191 12.36 -8.10 12.69
C VAL A 191 10.88 -8.43 12.54
N PHE A 192 9.98 -7.60 13.08
CA PHE A 192 8.54 -7.81 12.95
C PHE A 192 8.12 -7.76 11.48
N ASN A 193 8.61 -6.80 10.69
CA ASN A 193 8.26 -6.76 9.27
C ASN A 193 8.83 -7.92 8.47
N LEU A 194 9.89 -8.61 8.91
CA LEU A 194 10.40 -9.81 8.24
C LEU A 194 9.69 -11.11 8.65
N LEU A 195 8.76 -11.08 9.60
CA LEU A 195 7.98 -12.27 9.95
C LEU A 195 7.20 -12.78 8.74
N PRO A 196 7.21 -14.11 8.46
CA PRO A 196 6.58 -14.70 7.28
C PRO A 196 5.06 -14.83 7.43
N ALA A 197 4.39 -13.70 7.63
CA ALA A 197 3.00 -13.61 8.02
C ALA A 197 2.38 -12.28 7.53
N PHE A 198 1.18 -12.32 6.94
CA PHE A 198 0.47 -11.06 6.64
C PHE A 198 -0.04 -10.39 7.93
N PRO A 199 -0.09 -9.04 7.98
CA PRO A 199 0.11 -8.07 6.90
C PRO A 199 1.57 -7.61 6.67
N MET A 200 2.55 -8.24 7.33
CA MET A 200 3.95 -7.80 7.34
C MET A 200 4.65 -8.07 5.99
N ASP A 201 5.78 -7.40 5.75
CA ASP A 201 6.53 -7.53 4.50
C ASP A 201 7.07 -8.95 4.26
N GLY A 202 7.46 -9.67 5.31
CA GLY A 202 7.87 -11.07 5.25
C GLY A 202 6.72 -11.96 4.79
N GLY A 203 5.46 -11.58 5.06
CA GLY A 203 4.28 -12.20 4.47
C GLY A 203 4.20 -12.01 2.95
N ARG A 204 4.58 -10.83 2.45
CA ARG A 204 4.68 -10.55 1.00
C ARG A 204 5.83 -11.31 0.36
N VAL A 205 6.98 -11.41 1.04
CA VAL A 205 8.11 -12.24 0.60
C VAL A 205 7.68 -13.71 0.52
N LEU A 206 7.03 -14.24 1.57
CA LEU A 206 6.51 -15.61 1.58
C LEU A 206 5.51 -15.84 0.44
N ARG A 207 4.54 -14.93 0.26
CA ARG A 207 3.58 -14.98 -0.84
C ARG A 207 4.29 -15.03 -2.19
N ALA A 208 5.23 -14.13 -2.44
CA ALA A 208 5.95 -14.06 -3.70
C ALA A 208 6.75 -15.35 -3.95
N LEU A 209 7.43 -15.89 -2.94
CA LEU A 209 8.15 -17.15 -3.05
C LEU A 209 7.21 -18.31 -3.41
N LEU A 210 6.05 -18.40 -2.76
CA LEU A 210 5.03 -19.41 -3.05
C LEU A 210 4.41 -19.21 -4.45
N ALA A 211 4.25 -17.96 -4.90
CA ALA A 211 3.70 -17.63 -6.21
C ALA A 211 4.62 -18.07 -7.38
N MET A 212 5.88 -18.44 -7.11
CA MET A 212 6.73 -19.07 -8.11
C MET A 212 6.31 -20.51 -8.44
N ARG A 213 5.57 -21.17 -7.54
CA ARG A 213 5.16 -22.59 -7.69
C ARG A 213 3.64 -22.79 -7.67
N PHE A 214 2.89 -21.84 -7.13
CA PHE A 214 1.45 -21.92 -6.97
C PHE A 214 0.75 -20.70 -7.61
N PRO A 215 -0.55 -20.80 -7.96
CA PRO A 215 -1.33 -19.64 -8.34
C PRO A 215 -1.29 -18.54 -7.26
N TYR A 216 -1.24 -17.28 -7.68
CA TYR A 216 -1.06 -16.12 -6.79
C TYR A 216 -2.11 -16.04 -5.66
N LEU A 217 -3.37 -16.40 -5.96
CA LEU A 217 -4.43 -16.48 -4.95
C LEU A 217 -4.14 -17.54 -3.89
N ARG A 218 -3.68 -18.74 -4.28
CA ARG A 218 -3.31 -19.81 -3.32
C ARG A 218 -2.10 -19.42 -2.50
N ALA A 219 -1.10 -18.80 -3.10
CA ALA A 219 0.06 -18.27 -2.39
C ALA A 219 -0.35 -17.24 -1.32
N THR A 220 -1.29 -16.34 -1.67
CA THR A 220 -1.85 -15.35 -0.74
C THR A 220 -2.63 -16.01 0.40
N GLN A 221 -3.43 -17.04 0.11
CA GLN A 221 -4.14 -17.80 1.14
C GLN A 221 -3.18 -18.42 2.15
N ILE A 222 -2.14 -19.11 1.68
CA ILE A 222 -1.15 -19.75 2.57
C ILE A 222 -0.46 -18.70 3.45
N ALA A 223 0.00 -17.59 2.88
CA ALA A 223 0.63 -16.52 3.64
C ALA A 223 -0.34 -15.85 4.66
N ALA A 224 -1.62 -15.72 4.32
CA ALA A 224 -2.64 -15.21 5.24
C ALA A 224 -2.94 -16.21 6.38
N HIS A 225 -2.94 -17.52 6.09
CA HIS A 225 -3.08 -18.56 7.11
C HIS A 225 -1.87 -18.60 8.04
N ALA A 226 -0.65 -18.50 7.52
CA ALA A 226 0.56 -18.36 8.32
C ALA A 226 0.46 -17.15 9.28
N GLY A 227 -0.03 -16.01 8.77
CA GLY A 227 -0.29 -14.83 9.60
C GLY A 227 -1.29 -15.06 10.73
N LYS A 228 -2.38 -15.79 10.47
CA LYS A 228 -3.34 -16.17 11.52
C LYS A 228 -2.70 -17.05 12.59
N VAL A 229 -1.91 -18.05 12.20
CA VAL A 229 -1.23 -18.96 13.14
C VAL A 229 -0.25 -18.17 14.02
N VAL A 230 0.59 -17.32 13.41
CA VAL A 230 1.54 -16.46 14.14
C VAL A 230 0.80 -15.52 15.09
N ALA A 231 -0.30 -14.89 14.65
CA ALA A 231 -1.09 -14.00 15.49
C ALA A 231 -1.73 -14.71 16.68
N LEU A 232 -2.28 -15.91 16.48
CA LEU A 232 -2.88 -16.70 17.56
C LEU A 232 -1.83 -17.19 18.56
N ALA A 233 -0.68 -17.65 18.07
CA ALA A 233 0.44 -18.06 18.93
C ALA A 233 0.97 -16.88 19.77
N GLY A 234 1.16 -15.71 19.14
CA GLY A 234 1.57 -14.49 19.84
C GLY A 234 0.54 -14.02 20.87
N ALA A 235 -0.75 -14.07 20.53
CA ALA A 235 -1.83 -13.73 21.46
C ALA A 235 -1.85 -14.66 22.66
N ALA A 236 -1.77 -15.99 22.43
CA ALA A 236 -1.69 -16.97 23.50
C ALA A 236 -0.48 -16.70 24.41
N TYR A 237 0.69 -16.43 23.82
CA TYR A 237 1.89 -16.12 24.59
C TYR A 237 1.70 -14.88 25.50
N LEU A 238 1.13 -13.77 24.97
CA LEU A 238 0.90 -12.57 25.77
C LEU A 238 -0.15 -12.77 26.88
N VAL A 239 -1.18 -13.58 26.63
CA VAL A 239 -2.22 -13.87 27.63
C VAL A 239 -1.68 -14.75 28.75
N PHE A 240 -1.03 -15.86 28.41
CA PHE A 240 -0.64 -16.87 29.40
C PHE A 240 0.65 -16.52 30.15
N TYR A 241 1.63 -15.89 29.49
CA TYR A 241 2.90 -15.54 30.13
C TYR A 241 2.94 -14.11 30.66
N TRP A 242 2.44 -13.14 29.91
CA TRP A 242 2.56 -11.71 30.24
C TRP A 242 1.31 -11.11 30.90
N LYS A 243 0.19 -11.85 30.92
CA LYS A 243 -1.12 -11.39 31.42
C LYS A 243 -1.55 -10.02 30.83
N ASN A 244 -1.10 -9.73 29.61
CA ASN A 244 -1.35 -8.46 28.94
C ASN A 244 -2.53 -8.61 27.97
N TYR A 245 -3.75 -8.59 28.52
CA TYR A 245 -4.98 -8.74 27.74
C TYR A 245 -5.19 -7.62 26.71
N PRO A 246 -4.93 -6.32 27.01
CA PRO A 246 -5.12 -5.25 26.03
C PRO A 246 -4.27 -5.41 24.77
N ALA A 247 -3.06 -5.97 24.88
CA ALA A 247 -2.19 -6.22 23.73
C ALA A 247 -2.77 -7.22 22.72
N CYS A 248 -3.80 -8.00 23.09
CA CYS A 248 -4.49 -8.91 22.16
C CYS A 248 -5.20 -8.18 21.02
N VAL A 249 -5.55 -6.90 21.20
CA VAL A 249 -6.15 -6.06 20.14
C VAL A 249 -5.23 -5.98 18.92
N LEU A 250 -3.91 -5.94 19.13
CA LEU A 250 -2.93 -5.93 18.03
C LEU A 250 -3.00 -7.19 17.18
N PHE A 251 -3.15 -8.37 17.80
CA PHE A 251 -3.27 -9.64 17.08
C PHE A 251 -4.61 -9.76 16.34
N GLY A 252 -5.69 -9.22 16.92
CA GLY A 252 -6.96 -9.07 16.22
C GLY A 252 -6.82 -8.22 14.95
N PHE A 253 -6.08 -7.11 15.04
CA PHE A 253 -5.76 -6.27 13.89
C PHE A 253 -4.91 -7.01 12.83
N ILE A 254 -3.89 -7.78 13.24
CA ILE A 254 -3.06 -8.59 12.32
C ILE A 254 -3.93 -9.58 11.53
N ILE A 255 -4.80 -10.32 12.21
CA ILE A 255 -5.73 -11.27 11.57
C ILE A 255 -6.66 -10.54 10.59
N PHE A 256 -7.23 -9.41 11.01
CA PHE A 256 -8.11 -8.60 10.19
C PHE A 256 -7.40 -8.08 8.94
N ALA A 257 -6.22 -7.49 9.08
CA ALA A 257 -5.43 -6.94 7.99
C ALA A 257 -5.01 -8.03 6.99
N GLY A 258 -4.55 -9.19 7.47
CA GLY A 258 -4.24 -10.33 6.59
C GLY A 258 -5.47 -10.86 5.85
N HIS A 259 -6.64 -10.86 6.48
CA HIS A 259 -7.89 -11.23 5.80
C HIS A 259 -8.30 -10.21 4.74
N ARG A 260 -8.11 -8.90 5.00
CA ARG A 260 -8.38 -7.84 4.03
C ARG A 260 -7.53 -7.97 2.77
N GLU A 261 -6.24 -8.30 2.94
CA GLU A 261 -5.32 -8.52 1.82
C GLU A 261 -5.79 -9.69 0.94
N LEU A 262 -6.18 -10.82 1.55
CA LEU A 262 -6.72 -11.97 0.84
C LEU A 262 -8.00 -11.62 0.06
N GLN A 263 -8.93 -10.90 0.69
CA GLN A 263 -10.16 -10.47 0.02
C GLN A 263 -9.88 -9.52 -1.16
N ALA A 264 -8.91 -8.62 -1.02
CA ALA A 264 -8.52 -7.70 -2.08
C ALA A 264 -7.97 -8.45 -3.30
N VAL A 265 -7.10 -9.44 -3.09
CA VAL A 265 -6.58 -10.29 -4.17
C VAL A 265 -7.70 -11.14 -4.80
N ALA A 266 -8.54 -11.77 -3.98
CA ALA A 266 -9.65 -12.58 -4.47
C ALA A 266 -10.65 -11.76 -5.33
N ARG A 267 -10.90 -10.50 -4.96
CA ARG A 267 -11.76 -9.60 -5.74
C ARG A 267 -11.16 -9.30 -7.11
N LYS A 268 -9.87 -8.95 -7.16
CA LYS A 268 -9.15 -8.68 -8.42
C LYS A 268 -9.14 -9.88 -9.36
N GLU A 269 -8.96 -11.09 -8.82
CA GLU A 269 -9.02 -12.33 -9.61
C GLU A 269 -10.42 -12.57 -10.19
N LYS A 270 -11.48 -12.34 -9.40
CA LYS A 270 -12.88 -12.44 -9.87
C LYS A 270 -13.18 -11.42 -10.96
N GLU A 271 -12.77 -10.17 -10.80
CA GLU A 271 -12.92 -9.12 -11.80
C GLU A 271 -12.17 -9.48 -13.10
N ALA A 272 -10.94 -9.96 -12.99
CA ALA A 272 -10.17 -10.41 -14.15
C ALA A 272 -10.81 -11.62 -14.86
N ALA A 273 -11.33 -12.59 -14.11
CA ALA A 273 -12.06 -13.72 -14.67
C ALA A 273 -13.36 -13.27 -15.38
N HIS A 274 -14.08 -12.32 -14.78
CA HIS A 274 -15.29 -11.74 -15.38
C HIS A 274 -14.99 -11.06 -16.72
N TRP A 275 -13.95 -10.23 -16.78
CA TRP A 275 -13.55 -9.58 -18.04
C TRP A 275 -13.09 -10.57 -19.11
N ARG A 276 -12.35 -11.62 -18.74
CA ARG A 276 -11.97 -12.70 -19.69
C ARG A 276 -13.19 -13.40 -20.28
N MET A 277 -14.24 -13.62 -19.49
CA MET A 277 -15.50 -14.22 -19.99
C MET A 277 -16.23 -13.30 -20.96
N ILE A 278 -16.25 -11.99 -20.71
CA ILE A 278 -16.85 -11.00 -21.61
C ILE A 278 -16.07 -10.96 -22.93
N GLU A 279 -14.74 -10.87 -22.87
CA GLU A 279 -13.88 -10.86 -24.07
C GLU A 279 -14.04 -12.13 -24.90
N ALA A 280 -14.09 -13.30 -24.24
CA ALA A 280 -14.35 -14.58 -24.90
C ALA A 280 -15.72 -14.64 -25.61
N ARG A 281 -16.72 -13.88 -25.15
CA ARG A 281 -18.04 -13.80 -25.79
C ARG A 281 -18.02 -12.93 -27.06
N PHE A 282 -17.22 -11.87 -27.09
CA PHE A 282 -17.09 -10.99 -28.25
C PHE A 282 -16.15 -11.55 -29.32
N ASN A 283 -15.20 -12.41 -28.96
CA ASN A 283 -14.23 -12.99 -29.88
C ASN A 283 -14.62 -14.39 -30.41
N GLN A 284 -15.89 -14.79 -30.25
CA GLN A 284 -16.38 -16.01 -30.89
C GLN A 284 -16.63 -15.73 -32.39
N PRO A 285 -16.05 -16.50 -33.32
CA PRO A 285 -16.43 -16.39 -34.72
C PRO A 285 -17.92 -16.69 -34.82
N THR A 286 -18.70 -15.73 -35.32
CA THR A 286 -20.12 -15.92 -35.58
C THR A 286 -20.23 -17.00 -36.65
N VAL A 287 -20.54 -18.24 -36.25
CA VAL A 287 -20.84 -19.30 -37.22
C VAL A 287 -22.18 -18.96 -37.83
N VAL A 288 -22.17 -18.23 -38.94
CA VAL A 288 -23.34 -18.08 -39.78
C VAL A 288 -23.55 -19.42 -40.46
N THR A 289 -24.39 -20.27 -39.88
CA THR A 289 -24.93 -21.43 -40.58
C THR A 289 -25.80 -20.90 -41.71
N VAL A 290 -25.22 -20.82 -42.91
CA VAL A 290 -25.99 -20.66 -44.14
C VAL A 290 -26.76 -21.97 -44.33
N THR A 291 -28.02 -22.01 -43.94
CA THR A 291 -28.95 -23.07 -44.37
C THR A 291 -29.02 -23.02 -45.90
N PRO A 292 -28.72 -24.11 -46.62
CA PRO A 292 -28.99 -24.19 -48.05
C PRO A 292 -30.47 -23.87 -48.28
N ILE A 293 -30.75 -22.97 -49.21
CA ILE A 293 -32.12 -22.73 -49.65
C ILE A 293 -32.49 -23.96 -50.45
N ASP A 294 -33.35 -24.82 -49.90
CA ASP A 294 -33.89 -25.97 -50.62
C ASP A 294 -34.42 -25.50 -51.98
N GLU A 295 -33.95 -26.15 -53.04
CA GLU A 295 -34.33 -25.88 -54.41
C GLU A 295 -35.86 -25.92 -54.52
N VAL A 296 -36.46 -24.80 -54.92
CA VAL A 296 -37.88 -24.71 -55.24
C VAL A 296 -38.13 -25.65 -56.42
N PRO A 297 -38.99 -26.69 -56.28
CA PRO A 297 -39.23 -27.62 -57.38
C PRO A 297 -39.87 -26.89 -58.56
N PRO A 298 -39.50 -27.22 -59.81
CA PRO A 298 -40.02 -26.54 -60.99
C PRO A 298 -41.55 -26.70 -61.05
N ARG A 299 -42.25 -25.57 -61.24
CA ARG A 299 -43.69 -25.56 -61.50
C ARG A 299 -43.94 -26.28 -62.83
N ALA A 300 -44.70 -27.36 -62.78
CA ALA A 300 -45.30 -27.96 -63.96
C ALA A 300 -46.28 -26.95 -64.57
N ILE A 301 -46.08 -26.60 -65.85
CA ILE A 301 -47.07 -26.43 -66.94
C ILE A 301 -46.25 -26.39 -68.25
#